data_AF-A0A662UU86-F1
#
_entry.id   AF-A0A662UU86-F1
#
_cell.length_a   1.000
_cell.length_b   1.000
_cell.length_c   1.000
_cell.angle_alpha   90.00
_cell.angle_beta   90.00
_cell.angle_gamma   90.00
#
_symmetry.space_group_name_H-M   'P 1'
#
loop_
_entity.id
_entity.type
_entity.pdbx_description
1 polymer ?
#
loop_
_entity_poly.entity_id
_entity_poly.type
_entity_poly.pdbx_seq_one_letter_code
_entity_poly.pdbx_strand_id
1 'polypeptide(L)'
;MQIIKLPKKKGRAEGRQCLLDKVKTKFLPKAKGSAISSEEVIEILKREIGDYNYTVLLADEHYNCLSYDDYIKFLKSNRVDQEKWIKDVHDCDNFALELAGSASQKFRLTGCCLGELWFYHVKEGWGHAINFFITVDRQFWCVEPQNDKVFKFDKENWKCIVVKLC
;
A
#
# COMPACT_ATOMS: atom_id res chain seq x y z
N MET A 1 -25.28 -17.68 -11.84
CA MET A 1 -24.70 -16.40 -11.38
C MET A 1 -25.61 -15.27 -11.81
N GLN A 2 -26.42 -14.72 -10.90
CA GLN A 2 -27.39 -13.67 -11.22
C GLN A 2 -26.73 -12.30 -11.09
N ILE A 3 -26.64 -11.57 -12.20
CA ILE A 3 -26.17 -10.17 -12.23
C ILE A 3 -27.35 -9.28 -11.83
N ILE A 4 -27.29 -8.68 -10.65
CA ILE A 4 -28.25 -7.65 -10.23
C ILE A 4 -27.85 -6.32 -10.88
N LYS A 5 -28.62 -5.87 -11.88
CA LYS A 5 -28.47 -4.53 -12.48
C LYS A 5 -29.11 -3.48 -11.57
N LEU A 6 -28.31 -2.57 -11.03
CA LEU A 6 -28.81 -1.39 -10.31
C LEU A 6 -29.51 -0.40 -11.27
N PRO A 7 -30.59 0.28 -10.84
CA PRO A 7 -31.33 1.20 -11.69
C PRO A 7 -30.54 2.48 -11.97
N LYS A 8 -30.44 2.86 -13.24
CA LYS A 8 -29.88 4.14 -13.68
C LYS A 8 -30.81 5.28 -13.23
N LYS A 9 -30.38 6.14 -12.31
CA LYS A 9 -31.07 7.42 -12.06
C LYS A 9 -30.90 8.33 -13.28
N LYS A 10 -32.02 8.74 -13.88
CA LYS A 10 -32.10 9.86 -14.83
C LYS A 10 -32.24 11.16 -14.04
N GLY A 11 -31.40 12.14 -14.35
CA GLY A 11 -31.51 13.51 -13.83
C GLY A 11 -30.38 14.38 -14.36
N ARG A 12 -30.69 15.21 -15.35
CA ARG A 12 -29.81 16.13 -16.07
C ARG A 12 -29.62 17.40 -15.23
N ALA A 13 -28.39 17.87 -15.06
CA ALA A 13 -28.10 19.27 -14.78
C ALA A 13 -27.17 19.76 -15.89
N GLU A 14 -27.75 20.54 -16.80
CA GLU A 14 -27.05 21.27 -17.83
C GLU A 14 -26.20 22.38 -17.21
N GLY A 15 -25.06 22.65 -17.83
CA GLY A 15 -24.41 23.97 -17.80
C GLY A 15 -23.92 24.47 -16.44
N ARG A 16 -22.73 24.05 -16.03
CA ARG A 16 -21.79 24.98 -15.40
C ARG A 16 -20.46 24.89 -16.13
N GLN A 17 -20.16 25.97 -16.84
CA GLN A 17 -18.84 26.37 -17.30
C GLN A 17 -17.78 25.87 -16.32
N CYS A 18 -16.77 25.17 -16.84
CA CYS A 18 -15.63 24.70 -16.07
C CYS A 18 -14.98 25.92 -15.38
N LEU A 19 -15.22 26.08 -14.07
CA LEU A 19 -14.46 26.99 -13.21
C LEU A 19 -13.06 26.38 -13.03
N LEU A 20 -12.27 26.41 -14.13
CA LEU A 20 -10.82 26.34 -14.12
C LEU A 20 -10.22 27.72 -13.76
N ASP A 21 -10.96 28.53 -13.01
CA ASP A 21 -10.43 29.75 -12.41
C ASP A 21 -9.69 29.37 -11.14
N LYS A 22 -8.40 29.10 -11.32
CA LYS A 22 -7.34 29.43 -10.36
C LYS A 22 -7.67 29.02 -8.92
N VAL A 23 -7.93 27.73 -8.70
CA VAL A 23 -7.52 27.16 -7.42
C VAL A 23 -6.01 27.26 -7.42
N LYS A 24 -5.48 28.32 -6.81
CA LYS A 24 -4.09 28.34 -6.34
C LYS A 24 -3.98 27.08 -5.50
N THR A 25 -3.37 26.05 -6.08
CA THR A 25 -2.95 24.85 -5.37
C THR A 25 -2.01 25.35 -4.29
N LYS A 26 -2.59 25.61 -3.13
CA LYS A 26 -1.84 25.91 -1.92
C LYS A 26 -1.07 24.62 -1.70
N PHE A 27 0.21 24.65 -2.10
CA PHE A 27 1.11 23.52 -1.94
C PHE A 27 0.87 22.97 -0.55
N LEU A 28 0.32 21.75 -0.51
CA LEU A 28 0.14 21.04 0.74
C LEU A 28 1.53 21.02 1.41
N PRO A 29 1.61 21.24 2.74
CA PRO A 29 2.88 21.28 3.42
C PRO A 29 3.67 20.04 3.00
N LYS A 30 4.84 20.28 2.40
CA LYS A 30 5.72 19.24 1.90
C LYS A 30 5.86 18.24 3.03
N ALA A 31 5.30 17.03 2.86
CA ALA A 31 5.63 15.94 3.76
C ALA A 31 7.14 15.87 3.82
N LYS A 32 7.70 15.58 5.00
CA LYS A 32 9.15 15.42 5.19
C LYS A 32 9.67 14.13 4.49
N GLY A 33 9.19 13.88 3.28
CA GLY A 33 9.51 12.74 2.44
C GLY A 33 10.12 13.19 1.12
N SER A 34 11.13 12.44 0.65
CA SER A 34 11.53 12.48 -0.74
C SER A 34 10.56 11.61 -1.54
N ALA A 35 9.99 12.16 -2.62
CA ALA A 35 9.20 11.35 -3.54
C ALA A 35 10.10 10.27 -4.17
N ILE A 36 9.52 9.11 -4.46
CA ILE A 36 10.13 8.02 -5.23
C ILE A 36 9.25 7.76 -6.47
N SER A 37 9.87 7.57 -7.63
CA SER A 37 9.15 7.22 -8.87
C SER A 37 8.71 5.76 -8.88
N SER A 38 7.69 5.44 -9.67
CA SER A 38 7.22 4.06 -9.86
C SER A 38 8.33 3.14 -10.42
N GLU A 39 9.21 3.68 -11.27
CA GLU A 39 10.38 3.01 -11.82
C GLU A 39 11.41 2.69 -10.73
N GLU A 40 11.72 3.66 -9.85
CA GLU A 40 12.59 3.41 -8.70
C GLU A 40 11.99 2.36 -7.74
N VAL A 41 10.67 2.36 -7.53
CA VAL A 41 9.99 1.33 -6.74
C VAL A 41 10.23 -0.04 -7.36
N ILE A 42 10.07 -0.19 -8.68
CA ILE A 42 10.31 -1.46 -9.39
C ILE A 42 11.76 -1.94 -9.20
N GLU A 43 12.75 -1.05 -9.31
CA GLU A 43 14.16 -1.41 -9.13
C GLU A 43 14.47 -1.83 -7.69
N ILE A 44 13.87 -1.18 -6.69
CA ILE A 44 13.97 -1.61 -5.29
C ILE A 44 13.31 -2.98 -5.09
N LEU A 45 12.13 -3.21 -5.66
CA LEU A 45 11.46 -4.50 -5.56
C LEU A 45 12.35 -5.61 -6.15
N LYS A 46 12.84 -5.46 -7.38
CA LYS A 46 13.75 -6.46 -7.99
C LYS A 46 14.95 -6.79 -7.11
N ARG A 47 15.55 -5.78 -6.48
CA ARG A 47 16.71 -5.95 -5.59
C ARG A 47 16.36 -6.73 -4.32
N GLU A 48 15.22 -6.42 -3.70
CA GLU A 48 14.90 -6.84 -2.33
C GLU A 48 14.04 -8.12 -2.32
N ILE A 49 13.09 -8.26 -3.24
CA ILE A 49 12.21 -9.43 -3.35
C ILE A 49 12.65 -10.41 -4.46
N GLY A 50 13.59 -10.02 -5.31
CA GLY A 50 14.16 -10.84 -6.38
C GLY A 50 13.46 -10.63 -7.74
N ASP A 51 14.09 -11.15 -8.79
CA ASP A 51 13.67 -10.94 -10.18
C ASP A 51 12.78 -12.09 -10.68
N TYR A 52 11.51 -12.08 -10.25
CA TYR A 52 10.58 -13.19 -10.49
C TYR A 52 9.29 -12.74 -11.21
N ASN A 53 8.59 -13.70 -11.83
CA ASN A 53 7.26 -13.53 -12.44
C ASN A 53 6.18 -13.26 -11.36
N TYR A 54 6.16 -12.05 -10.79
CA TYR A 54 5.07 -11.55 -9.96
C TYR A 54 4.40 -10.35 -10.61
N THR A 55 3.14 -10.11 -10.24
CA THR A 55 2.37 -8.97 -10.72
C THR A 55 2.67 -7.75 -9.86
N VAL A 56 2.99 -6.62 -10.50
CA VAL A 56 3.20 -5.34 -9.82
C VAL A 56 2.07 -4.39 -10.23
N LEU A 57 1.31 -3.92 -9.25
CA LEU A 57 0.21 -2.98 -9.43
C LEU A 57 0.56 -1.66 -8.72
N LEU A 58 0.99 -0.67 -9.51
CA LEU A 58 1.32 0.68 -9.04
C LEU A 58 0.21 1.64 -9.51
N ALA A 59 -0.47 2.29 -8.57
CA ALA A 59 -1.56 3.22 -8.89
C ALA A 59 -1.09 4.61 -9.34
N ASP A 60 0.13 5.02 -8.97
CA ASP A 60 0.65 6.37 -9.16
C ASP A 60 2.05 6.37 -9.78
N GLU A 61 2.40 7.48 -10.44
CA GLU A 61 3.75 7.70 -10.97
C GLU A 61 4.78 7.96 -9.87
N HIS A 62 4.35 8.51 -8.72
CA HIS A 62 5.23 8.92 -7.63
C HIS A 62 4.59 8.66 -6.26
N TYR A 63 5.42 8.27 -5.29
CA TYR A 63 5.01 7.98 -3.92
C TYR A 63 5.85 8.77 -2.93
N ASN A 64 5.24 9.27 -1.85
CA ASN A 64 6.01 9.95 -0.80
C ASN A 64 6.60 8.94 0.19
N CYS A 65 7.92 8.89 0.31
CA CYS A 65 8.59 8.06 1.32
C CYS A 65 8.69 8.80 2.65
N LEU A 66 8.41 8.15 3.77
CA LEU A 66 8.64 8.72 5.11
C LEU A 66 9.98 8.23 5.68
N SER A 67 10.42 8.84 6.78
CA SER A 67 11.53 8.26 7.55
C SER A 67 11.10 6.93 8.17
N TYR A 68 12.05 6.04 8.45
CA TYR A 68 11.77 4.79 9.16
C TYR A 68 11.01 5.07 10.47
N ASP A 69 11.47 6.02 11.28
CA ASP A 69 10.84 6.39 12.54
C ASP A 69 9.40 6.88 12.38
N ASP A 70 9.08 7.59 11.30
CA ASP A 70 7.73 8.05 11.05
C ASP A 70 6.79 6.91 10.63
N TYR A 71 7.29 5.91 9.89
CA TYR A 71 6.55 4.65 9.69
C TYR A 71 6.33 3.92 11.01
N ILE A 72 7.36 3.77 11.85
CA ILE A 72 7.22 3.10 13.16
C ILE A 72 6.23 3.84 14.06
N LYS A 73 6.24 5.19 14.07
CA LYS A 73 5.24 5.97 14.81
C LYS A 73 3.83 5.76 14.25
N PHE A 74 3.69 5.66 12.93
CA PHE A 74 2.40 5.36 12.31
C PHE A 74 1.90 3.97 12.75
N LEU A 75 2.74 2.94 12.65
CA LEU A 75 2.41 1.58 13.08
C LEU A 75 1.90 1.58 14.53
N LYS A 76 2.68 2.12 15.47
CA LYS A 76 2.27 2.22 16.89
C LYS A 76 1.01 3.05 17.16
N SER A 77 0.57 3.89 16.22
CA SER A 77 -0.60 4.76 16.38
C SER A 77 -1.87 4.18 15.77
N ASN A 78 -1.74 3.19 14.89
CA ASN A 78 -2.86 2.49 14.30
C ASN A 78 -3.35 1.38 15.25
N ARG A 79 -4.41 0.65 14.90
CA ARG A 79 -5.00 -0.39 15.76
C ARG A 79 -5.20 -1.72 15.05
N VAL A 80 -4.64 -1.89 13.85
CA VAL A 80 -4.81 -3.10 13.04
C VAL A 80 -4.22 -4.32 13.77
N ASP A 81 -3.10 -4.15 14.48
CA ASP A 81 -2.47 -5.16 15.32
C ASP A 81 -3.31 -5.61 16.52
N GLN A 82 -4.36 -4.86 16.88
CA GLN A 82 -5.28 -5.18 17.97
C GLN A 82 -6.52 -5.97 17.51
N GLU A 83 -6.70 -6.13 16.19
CA GLU A 83 -7.82 -6.87 15.65
C GLU A 83 -7.65 -8.38 15.81
N LYS A 84 -8.77 -9.11 15.82
CA LYS A 84 -8.75 -10.56 16.02
C LYS A 84 -8.58 -11.28 14.70
N TRP A 85 -7.61 -12.19 14.63
CA TRP A 85 -7.49 -13.13 13.52
C TRP A 85 -8.62 -14.16 13.56
N ILE A 86 -9.31 -14.32 12.42
CA ILE A 86 -10.37 -15.30 12.23
C ILE A 86 -10.13 -15.95 10.86
N LYS A 87 -9.83 -17.25 10.88
CA LYS A 87 -9.57 -18.02 9.67
C LYS A 87 -10.63 -17.78 8.58
N ASP A 88 -10.18 -17.47 7.37
CA ASP A 88 -10.99 -17.27 6.15
C ASP A 88 -12.04 -16.14 6.23
N VAL A 89 -12.02 -15.32 7.29
CA VAL A 89 -12.98 -14.22 7.53
C VAL A 89 -12.26 -12.90 7.79
N HIS A 90 -11.22 -12.96 8.61
CA HIS A 90 -10.35 -11.86 8.97
C HIS A 90 -8.94 -12.42 9.12
N ASP A 91 -8.33 -12.77 7.99
CA ASP A 91 -6.99 -13.36 7.93
C ASP A 91 -5.96 -12.41 7.31
N CYS A 92 -4.82 -12.94 6.91
CA CYS A 92 -3.63 -12.19 6.51
C CYS A 92 -3.93 -11.08 5.51
N ASP A 93 -4.79 -11.35 4.52
CA ASP A 93 -5.10 -10.40 3.46
C ASP A 93 -5.95 -9.22 3.97
N ASN A 94 -6.85 -9.47 4.93
CA ASN A 94 -7.65 -8.43 5.57
C ASN A 94 -6.78 -7.50 6.40
N PHE A 95 -5.87 -8.04 7.23
CA PHE A 95 -4.94 -7.21 8.00
C PHE A 95 -4.06 -6.35 7.06
N ALA A 96 -3.59 -6.93 5.95
CA ALA A 96 -2.79 -6.19 4.98
C ALA A 96 -3.56 -5.04 4.30
N LEU A 97 -4.82 -5.31 3.94
CA LEU A 97 -5.73 -4.33 3.36
C LEU A 97 -6.08 -3.21 4.36
N GLU A 98 -6.35 -3.56 5.61
CA GLU A 98 -6.70 -2.60 6.66
C GLU A 98 -5.53 -1.67 6.99
N LEU A 99 -4.30 -2.19 7.08
CA LEU A 99 -3.13 -1.35 7.32
C LEU A 99 -2.88 -0.38 6.15
N ALA A 100 -3.00 -0.85 4.90
CA ALA A 100 -2.91 0.00 3.72
C ALA A 100 -4.01 1.08 3.71
N GLY A 101 -5.25 0.72 4.05
CA GLY A 101 -6.36 1.65 4.17
C GLY A 101 -6.16 2.68 5.29
N SER A 102 -5.65 2.25 6.44
CA SER A 102 -5.29 3.11 7.57
C SER A 102 -4.20 4.12 7.20
N ALA A 103 -3.18 3.67 6.46
CA ALA A 103 -2.11 4.53 5.95
C ALA A 103 -2.66 5.57 4.96
N SER A 104 -3.50 5.14 4.01
CA SER A 104 -4.17 6.03 3.05
C SER A 104 -5.00 7.10 3.76
N GLN A 105 -5.75 6.75 4.81
CA GLN A 105 -6.50 7.71 5.61
C GLN A 105 -5.58 8.68 6.37
N LYS A 106 -4.55 8.16 7.04
CA LYS A 106 -3.61 8.97 7.83
C LYS A 106 -2.85 9.98 6.98
N PHE A 107 -2.41 9.54 5.80
CA PHE A 107 -1.55 10.29 4.90
C PHE A 107 -2.28 10.84 3.68
N ARG A 108 -3.62 10.94 3.71
CA ARG A 108 -4.45 11.36 2.57
C ARG A 108 -4.04 12.65 1.86
N LEU A 109 -3.38 13.58 2.56
CA LEU A 109 -2.94 14.86 2.01
C LEU A 109 -1.48 14.83 1.51
N THR A 110 -0.76 13.78 1.87
CA THR A 110 0.67 13.67 1.60
C THR A 110 1.03 12.44 0.78
N GLY A 111 0.19 11.42 0.75
CA GLY A 111 0.56 10.08 0.31
C GLY A 111 1.59 9.43 1.25
N CYS A 112 1.80 8.13 1.06
CA CYS A 112 2.88 7.38 1.68
C CYS A 112 3.24 6.19 0.78
N CYS A 113 4.52 5.82 0.74
CA CYS A 113 4.96 4.60 0.08
C CYS A 113 4.75 3.42 1.04
N LEU A 114 3.51 2.94 1.15
CA LEU A 114 3.14 1.75 1.94
C LEU A 114 2.14 0.93 1.12
N GLY A 115 2.49 -0.31 0.84
CA GLY A 115 1.72 -1.20 -0.02
C GLY A 115 1.48 -2.57 0.61
N GLU A 116 0.91 -3.46 -0.17
CA GLU A 116 0.71 -4.87 0.17
C GLU A 116 1.66 -5.77 -0.63
N LEU A 117 2.10 -6.84 -0.01
CA LEU A 117 2.95 -7.88 -0.59
C LEU A 117 2.34 -9.25 -0.31
N TRP A 118 2.05 -10.00 -1.38
CA TRP A 118 1.47 -11.34 -1.31
C TRP A 118 2.48 -12.35 -1.86
N PHE A 119 2.70 -13.42 -1.12
CA PHE A 119 3.81 -14.34 -1.36
C PHE A 119 3.49 -15.75 -0.85
N TYR A 120 4.26 -16.76 -1.26
CA TYR A 120 4.09 -18.13 -0.79
C TYR A 120 5.41 -18.77 -0.36
N HIS A 121 5.32 -19.66 0.62
CA HIS A 121 6.47 -20.39 1.12
C HIS A 121 6.81 -21.52 0.15
N VAL A 122 8.04 -21.53 -0.36
CA VAL A 122 8.47 -22.47 -1.42
C VAL A 122 8.40 -23.93 -0.96
N LYS A 123 8.77 -24.21 0.29
CA LYS A 123 8.78 -25.58 0.86
C LYS A 123 7.46 -25.99 1.52
N GLU A 124 6.83 -25.10 2.29
CA GLU A 124 5.66 -25.42 3.10
C GLU A 124 4.33 -25.28 2.35
N GLY A 125 4.31 -24.61 1.19
CA GLY A 125 3.17 -24.61 0.28
C GLY A 125 1.96 -23.79 0.74
N TRP A 126 2.15 -22.83 1.66
CA TRP A 126 1.10 -21.89 2.08
C TRP A 126 1.42 -20.46 1.63
N GLY A 127 0.37 -19.65 1.47
CA GLY A 127 0.45 -18.25 1.06
C GLY A 127 0.24 -17.29 2.23
N HIS A 128 0.87 -16.12 2.16
CA HIS A 128 0.73 -15.06 3.16
C HIS A 128 0.58 -13.70 2.49
N ALA A 129 -0.04 -12.77 3.21
CA ALA A 129 -0.19 -11.37 2.79
C ALA A 129 0.28 -10.47 3.93
N ILE A 130 1.14 -9.51 3.60
CA ILE A 130 1.72 -8.55 4.53
C ILE A 130 1.76 -7.16 3.90
N ASN A 131 2.28 -6.18 4.63
CA ASN A 131 2.58 -4.87 4.05
C ASN A 131 4.08 -4.68 3.84
N PHE A 132 4.41 -3.65 3.06
CA PHE A 132 5.76 -3.15 2.95
C PHE A 132 5.76 -1.63 2.90
N PHE A 133 6.89 -1.01 3.20
CA PHE A 133 7.12 0.41 2.94
C PHE A 133 8.54 0.67 2.43
N ILE A 134 8.71 1.80 1.74
CA ILE A 134 10.03 2.29 1.30
C ILE A 134 10.30 3.63 1.98
N THR A 135 11.45 3.71 2.64
CA THR A 135 11.86 4.90 3.39
C THR A 135 12.56 5.94 2.52
N VAL A 136 12.74 7.16 3.04
CA VAL A 136 13.42 8.26 2.34
C VAL A 136 14.82 7.93 1.86
N ASP A 137 15.52 7.02 2.54
CA ASP A 137 16.85 6.48 2.20
C ASP A 137 16.78 5.21 1.34
N ARG A 138 15.62 4.98 0.69
CA ARG A 138 15.38 3.90 -0.28
C ARG A 138 15.56 2.49 0.29
N GLN A 139 15.32 2.34 1.59
CA GLN A 139 15.29 1.03 2.25
C GLN A 139 13.89 0.45 2.16
N PHE A 140 13.82 -0.80 1.69
CA PHE A 140 12.61 -1.59 1.68
C PHE A 140 12.45 -2.34 3.00
N TRP A 141 11.25 -2.35 3.55
CA TRP A 141 10.90 -3.06 4.78
C TRP A 141 9.56 -3.76 4.63
N CYS A 142 9.50 -5.00 5.11
CA CYS A 142 8.25 -5.73 5.31
C CYS A 142 7.67 -5.39 6.68
N VAL A 143 6.34 -5.44 6.78
CA VAL A 143 5.59 -5.27 8.03
C VAL A 143 4.59 -6.41 8.15
N GLU A 144 4.65 -7.16 9.24
CA GLU A 144 3.59 -8.08 9.65
C GLU A 144 2.48 -7.28 10.34
N PRO A 145 1.36 -6.97 9.67
CA PRO A 145 0.32 -6.11 10.21
C PRO A 145 -0.37 -6.69 11.45
N GLN A 146 -0.29 -8.00 11.68
CA GLN A 146 -0.91 -8.64 12.84
C GLN A 146 -0.19 -8.34 14.17
N ASN A 147 1.06 -7.84 14.13
CA ASN A 147 1.85 -7.57 15.33
C ASN A 147 2.88 -6.44 15.18
N ASP A 148 2.76 -5.63 14.12
CA ASP A 148 3.65 -4.53 13.76
C ASP A 148 5.14 -4.91 13.60
N LYS A 149 5.48 -6.21 13.47
CA LYS A 149 6.88 -6.62 13.31
C LYS A 149 7.41 -6.17 11.95
N VAL A 150 8.51 -5.42 11.98
CA VAL A 150 9.21 -4.95 10.79
C VAL A 150 10.44 -5.83 10.51
N PHE A 151 10.64 -6.26 9.27
CA PHE A 151 11.70 -7.19 8.89
C PHE A 151 12.11 -7.05 7.42
N LYS A 152 13.14 -7.80 7.00
CA LYS A 152 13.59 -7.90 5.60
C LYS A 152 12.99 -9.13 4.94
N PHE A 153 12.62 -9.01 3.67
CA PHE A 153 12.04 -10.13 2.93
C PHE A 153 13.07 -11.27 2.76
N ASP A 154 12.64 -12.50 3.02
CA ASP A 154 13.46 -13.69 2.85
C ASP A 154 13.19 -14.33 1.48
N LYS A 155 13.95 -13.89 0.48
CA LYS A 155 13.86 -14.38 -0.90
C LYS A 155 14.33 -15.83 -1.11
N GLU A 156 14.89 -16.48 -0.08
CA GLU A 156 15.33 -17.88 -0.19
C GLU A 156 14.15 -18.84 0.07
N ASN A 157 13.30 -18.50 1.04
CA ASN A 157 12.17 -19.35 1.42
C ASN A 157 10.83 -18.87 0.85
N TRP A 158 10.75 -17.61 0.40
CA TRP A 158 9.52 -17.00 -0.07
C TRP A 158 9.60 -16.52 -1.51
N LYS A 159 8.50 -16.69 -2.24
CA LYS A 159 8.33 -16.17 -3.59
C LYS A 159 7.14 -15.23 -3.65
N CYS A 160 7.39 -14.01 -4.13
CA CYS A 160 6.36 -13.01 -4.36
C CYS A 160 5.41 -13.47 -5.47
N ILE A 161 4.14 -13.11 -5.33
CA ILE A 161 3.06 -13.33 -6.32
C ILE A 161 2.49 -11.98 -6.77
N VAL A 162 2.21 -11.09 -5.81
CA VAL A 162 1.60 -9.78 -6.09
C VAL A 162 2.22 -8.70 -5.20
N VAL A 163 2.49 -7.55 -5.80
CA VAL A 163 2.78 -6.29 -5.12
C VAL A 163 1.68 -5.29 -5.48
N LYS A 164 1.09 -4.63 -4.48
CA LYS A 164 0.11 -3.54 -4.66
C LYS A 164 0.61 -2.29 -3.95
N LEU A 165 0.65 -1.17 -4.64
CA LEU A 165 0.99 0.13 -4.05
C LEU A 165 0.07 1.22 -4.62
N CYS A 166 -0.69 1.85 -3.73
CA CYS A 166 -1.72 2.84 -4.02
C CYS A 166 -1.47 4.16 -3.28
#